data_AF-A0A484GIF4-F1
#
_entry.id   AF-A0A484GIF4-F1
#
_cell.length_a   1.000
_cell.length_b   1.000
_cell.length_c   1.000
_cell.angle_alpha   90.00
_cell.angle_beta   90.00
_cell.angle_gamma   90.00
#
_symmetry.space_group_name_H-M   'P 1'
#
loop_
_entity.id
_entity.type
_entity.pdbx_description
1 polymer ?
#
loop_
_entity_poly.entity_id
_entity_poly.type
_entity_poly.pdbx_seq_one_letter_code
_entity_poly.pdbx_strand_id
1 'polypeptide(L)'
;AGGDGPLPPKKPKRPAALRSLLHYLKGREVGARGRAGLPGFEGKLRGYAVRKLPELLRERELALGTLNKVFASQWLNARQVVCGTKCNTLFVVDVQSGHITRIPLMRDRGPASARAQPNCGIHAIQLNPSKTL
;
A
#
# COMPACT_ATOMS: atom_id res chain seq x y z
N ALA A 1 20.10 -67.76 29.23
CA ALA A 1 19.17 -67.27 28.18
C ALA A 1 18.61 -65.94 28.67
N GLY A 2 19.02 -64.78 28.17
CA GLY A 2 18.75 -64.25 26.84
C GLY A 2 17.75 -63.08 27.01
N GLY A 3 17.91 -61.88 26.48
CA GLY A 3 18.93 -61.34 25.61
C GLY A 3 18.95 -59.81 25.71
N ASP A 4 20.13 -59.26 25.47
CA ASP A 4 20.37 -57.82 25.36
C ASP A 4 20.07 -57.43 23.90
N GLY A 5 18.96 -56.74 23.68
CA GLY A 5 18.52 -56.31 22.35
C GLY A 5 19.21 -55.02 21.92
N PRO A 6 19.60 -54.82 20.64
CA PRO A 6 20.34 -53.63 20.24
C PRO A 6 19.47 -52.38 20.27
N LEU A 7 19.95 -51.32 20.93
CA LEU A 7 19.35 -49.99 20.90
C LEU A 7 19.28 -49.45 19.46
N PRO A 8 18.18 -48.80 19.04
CA PRO A 8 18.04 -48.27 17.69
C PRO A 8 19.08 -47.16 17.42
N PRO A 9 19.64 -47.08 16.19
CA PRO A 9 20.63 -46.07 15.87
C PRO A 9 20.05 -44.67 16.01
N LYS A 10 20.70 -43.82 16.82
CA LYS A 10 20.39 -42.40 16.95
C LYS A 10 20.48 -41.76 15.56
N LYS A 11 19.33 -41.35 15.01
CA LYS A 11 19.28 -40.58 13.75
C LYS A 11 20.25 -39.40 13.86
N PRO A 12 21.17 -39.21 12.90
CA PRO A 12 22.05 -38.06 12.92
C PRO A 12 21.19 -36.80 12.97
N LYS A 13 21.42 -35.94 13.97
CA LYS A 13 20.84 -34.59 14.02
C LYS A 13 21.29 -33.91 12.72
N ARG A 14 20.36 -33.77 11.76
CA ARG A 14 20.60 -33.01 10.55
C ARG A 14 21.16 -31.65 10.98
N PRO A 15 22.28 -31.19 10.41
CA PRO A 15 22.81 -29.87 10.71
C PRO A 15 21.66 -28.88 10.54
N ALA A 16 21.42 -28.04 11.55
CA ALA A 16 20.42 -26.99 11.46
C ALA A 16 20.74 -26.21 10.18
N ALA A 17 19.90 -26.39 9.16
CA ALA A 17 20.19 -25.88 7.82
C ALA A 17 20.51 -24.40 7.96
N LEU A 18 21.78 -24.06 7.74
CA LEU A 18 22.26 -22.70 7.84
C LEU A 18 21.39 -21.87 6.89
N ARG A 19 20.67 -20.91 7.48
CA ARG A 19 19.69 -20.06 6.82
C ARG A 19 20.40 -19.03 5.94
N SER A 20 21.07 -19.50 4.88
CA SER A 20 21.86 -18.67 3.98
C SER A 20 20.97 -17.96 2.96
N LEU A 21 20.98 -16.62 2.99
CA LEU A 21 20.29 -15.76 2.02
C LEU A 21 20.72 -16.07 0.58
N LEU A 22 22.02 -16.32 0.37
CA LEU A 22 22.57 -16.68 -0.95
C LEU A 22 21.89 -17.92 -1.53
N HIS A 23 21.70 -18.96 -0.71
CA HIS A 23 21.05 -20.19 -1.15
C HIS A 23 19.57 -19.98 -1.47
N TYR A 24 18.87 -19.14 -0.70
CA TYR A 24 17.49 -18.74 -0.97
C TYR A 24 17.36 -17.96 -2.30
N LEU A 25 18.23 -16.98 -2.52
CA LEU A 25 18.21 -16.16 -3.75
C LEU A 25 18.50 -17.00 -4.99
N LYS A 26 19.55 -17.84 -4.94
CA LYS A 26 19.91 -18.76 -6.04
C LYS A 26 18.79 -19.75 -6.35
N GLY A 27 18.10 -20.24 -5.33
CA GLY A 27 16.95 -21.14 -5.50
C GLY A 27 15.73 -20.47 -6.15
N ARG A 28 15.49 -19.18 -5.89
CA ARG A 28 14.44 -18.42 -6.59
C ARG A 28 14.78 -18.17 -8.05
N GLU A 29 16.04 -17.84 -8.34
CA GLU A 29 16.53 -17.56 -9.69
C GLU A 29 16.33 -18.74 -10.65
N VAL A 30 16.62 -19.96 -10.17
CA VAL A 30 16.49 -21.20 -10.97
C VAL A 30 15.05 -21.75 -11.00
N GLY A 31 14.06 -21.00 -10.50
CA GLY A 31 12.65 -21.40 -10.55
C GLY A 31 12.31 -22.64 -9.71
N ALA A 32 13.12 -22.99 -8.70
CA ALA A 32 12.92 -24.17 -7.85
C ALA A 32 11.70 -23.99 -6.92
N ARG A 33 10.50 -24.08 -7.49
CA ARG A 33 9.22 -24.06 -6.78
C ARG A 33 9.14 -25.32 -5.90
N GLY A 34 9.27 -25.12 -4.58
CA GLY A 34 8.94 -26.14 -3.58
C GLY A 34 10.11 -26.77 -2.83
N ARG A 35 11.38 -26.59 -3.23
CA ARG A 35 12.55 -27.13 -2.49
C ARG A 35 13.56 -26.08 -2.01
N ALA A 36 13.54 -24.87 -2.58
CA ALA A 36 14.44 -23.79 -2.19
C ALA A 36 13.95 -22.94 -1.00
N GLY A 37 12.71 -23.16 -0.54
CA GLY A 37 12.20 -22.53 0.66
C GLY A 37 12.86 -23.14 1.88
N LEU A 38 13.97 -22.57 2.36
CA LEU A 38 14.45 -22.82 3.72
C LEU A 38 13.24 -22.67 4.67
N PRO A 39 12.80 -23.73 5.38
CA PRO A 39 11.65 -23.63 6.27
C PRO A 39 11.86 -22.50 7.28
N GLY A 40 10.99 -21.48 7.22
CA GLY A 40 11.06 -20.30 8.08
C GLY A 40 11.97 -19.16 7.62
N PHE A 41 12.67 -19.25 6.47
CA PHE A 41 13.41 -18.11 5.92
C PHE A 41 12.47 -17.05 5.34
N GLU A 42 11.45 -17.47 4.60
CA GLU A 42 10.40 -16.58 4.09
C GLU A 42 9.64 -15.91 5.23
N GLY A 43 9.34 -16.64 6.31
CA GLY A 43 8.77 -16.09 7.53
C GLY A 43 9.68 -15.05 8.21
N LYS A 44 11.00 -15.28 8.23
CA LYS A 44 11.98 -14.30 8.73
C LYS A 44 12.08 -13.06 7.86
N LEU A 45 12.09 -13.21 6.53
CA LEU A 45 12.06 -12.10 5.58
C LEU A 45 10.79 -11.28 5.73
N ARG A 46 9.63 -11.94 5.83
CA ARG A 46 8.34 -11.27 6.08
C ARG A 46 8.35 -10.53 7.41
N GLY A 47 8.84 -11.16 8.48
CA GLY A 47 8.99 -10.52 9.79
C GLY A 47 9.95 -9.32 9.76
N TYR A 48 11.05 -9.42 9.03
CA TYR A 48 11.97 -8.30 8.83
C TYR A 48 11.32 -7.17 8.03
N ALA A 49 10.63 -7.49 6.92
CA ALA A 49 9.92 -6.51 6.10
C ALA A 49 8.85 -5.78 6.91
N VAL A 50 8.03 -6.48 7.70
CA VAL A 50 7.02 -5.85 8.57
C VAL A 50 7.66 -4.92 9.60
N ARG A 51 8.82 -5.30 10.17
CA ARG A 51 9.55 -4.45 11.12
C ARG A 51 10.20 -3.23 10.47
N LYS A 52 10.63 -3.34 9.20
CA LYS A 52 11.30 -2.27 8.47
C LYS A 52 10.36 -1.38 7.65
N LEU A 53 9.16 -1.85 7.33
CA LEU A 53 8.17 -1.11 6.56
C LEU A 53 7.87 0.28 7.11
N PRO A 54 7.65 0.48 8.43
CA PRO A 54 7.41 1.81 8.98
C PRO A 54 8.60 2.77 8.83
N GLU A 55 9.83 2.24 8.85
CA GLU A 55 11.04 3.04 8.66
C GLU A 55 11.26 3.42 7.18
N LEU A 56 10.84 2.55 6.26
CA LEU A 56 10.97 2.72 4.81
C LEU A 56 9.86 3.58 4.20
N LEU A 57 8.64 3.44 4.70
CA LEU A 57 7.49 4.23 4.30
C LEU A 57 7.47 5.53 5.11
N ARG A 58 8.34 6.47 4.71
CA ARG A 58 8.28 7.82 5.25
C ARG A 58 7.13 8.58 4.62
N GLU A 59 6.28 9.11 5.48
CA GLU A 59 5.26 10.07 5.08
C GLU A 59 5.94 11.27 4.43
N ARG A 60 5.34 11.76 3.35
CA ARG A 60 5.78 12.97 2.67
C ARG A 60 4.59 13.92 2.59
N GLU A 61 4.80 15.10 3.14
CA GLU A 61 3.81 16.17 3.06
C GLU A 61 3.77 16.76 1.64
N LEU A 62 2.56 17.02 1.16
CA LEU A 62 2.33 17.72 -0.10
C LEU A 62 1.78 19.11 0.21
N ALA A 63 2.55 20.14 -0.14
CA ALA A 63 2.14 21.52 0.06
C ALA A 63 0.96 21.88 -0.87
N LEU A 64 -0.21 22.14 -0.29
CA LEU A 64 -1.41 22.51 -1.03
C LEU A 64 -1.52 24.02 -1.31
N GLY A 65 -0.55 24.81 -0.84
CA GLY A 65 -0.48 26.25 -1.03
C GLY A 65 -1.68 26.97 -0.40
N THR A 66 -2.45 27.68 -1.23
CA THR A 66 -3.57 28.53 -0.81
C THR A 66 -4.91 27.79 -0.68
N LEU A 67 -4.93 26.48 -0.90
CA LEU A 67 -6.14 25.68 -0.82
C LEU A 67 -6.58 25.48 0.64
N ASN A 68 -7.89 25.53 0.88
CA ASN A 68 -8.47 25.29 2.20
C ASN A 68 -8.35 23.81 2.61
N LYS A 69 -8.75 23.50 3.85
CA LYS A 69 -8.71 22.15 4.43
C LYS A 69 -9.43 21.13 3.53
N VAL A 70 -8.77 20.00 3.30
CA VAL A 70 -9.32 18.85 2.58
C VAL A 70 -10.24 18.08 3.51
N PHE A 71 -11.47 17.82 3.07
CA PHE A 71 -12.48 17.04 3.79
C PHE A 71 -12.69 15.65 3.18
N ALA A 72 -12.48 15.52 1.88
CA ALA A 72 -12.56 14.24 1.17
C ALA A 72 -11.37 14.07 0.24
N SER A 73 -10.86 12.85 0.13
CA SER A 73 -9.83 12.50 -0.85
C SER A 73 -10.06 11.09 -1.38
N GLN A 74 -9.74 10.87 -2.66
CA GLN A 74 -9.90 9.58 -3.31
C GLN A 74 -8.79 9.37 -4.35
N TRP A 75 -8.17 8.20 -4.36
CA TRP A 75 -7.19 7.84 -5.39
C TRP A 75 -7.88 7.63 -6.74
N LEU A 76 -7.41 8.33 -7.77
CA LEU A 76 -7.83 8.13 -9.16
C LEU A 76 -7.04 7.00 -9.83
N ASN A 77 -5.74 6.94 -9.53
CA ASN A 77 -4.79 5.94 -10.02
C ASN A 77 -3.57 5.89 -9.08
N ALA A 78 -2.50 5.20 -9.46
CA ALA A 78 -1.29 5.06 -8.63
C ALA A 78 -0.53 6.39 -8.37
N ARG A 79 -0.88 7.48 -9.07
CA ARG A 79 -0.17 8.75 -9.04
C ARG A 79 -1.04 9.95 -8.68
N GLN A 80 -2.34 9.87 -8.91
CA GLN A 80 -3.24 11.02 -8.78
C GLN A 80 -4.29 10.79 -7.71
N VAL A 81 -4.51 11.82 -6.88
CA VAL A 81 -5.53 11.86 -5.84
C VAL A 81 -6.44 13.04 -6.12
N VAL A 82 -7.75 12.82 -6.15
CA VAL A 82 -8.74 13.91 -6.16
C VAL A 82 -9.09 14.30 -4.73
N CYS A 83 -9.20 15.60 -4.49
CA CYS A 83 -9.42 16.20 -3.18
C CYS A 83 -10.56 17.21 -3.23
N GLY A 84 -11.41 17.17 -2.21
CA GLY A 84 -12.52 18.10 -1.99
C GLY A 84 -12.29 18.92 -0.73
N THR A 85 -12.49 20.24 -0.80
CA THR A 85 -12.17 21.17 0.30
C THR A 85 -13.38 21.79 0.96
N LYS A 86 -13.15 22.43 2.11
CA LYS A 86 -14.12 23.27 2.83
C LYS A 86 -14.65 24.43 1.97
N CYS A 87 -13.85 24.99 1.07
CA CYS A 87 -14.23 26.13 0.23
C CYS A 87 -14.84 25.70 -1.12
N ASN A 88 -15.47 24.52 -1.17
CA ASN A 88 -16.08 23.94 -2.36
C ASN A 88 -15.14 23.90 -3.58
N THR A 89 -13.84 23.65 -3.36
CA THR A 89 -12.87 23.44 -4.45
C THR A 89 -12.61 21.95 -4.62
N LEU A 90 -12.77 21.47 -5.85
CA LEU A 90 -12.35 20.15 -6.28
C LEU A 90 -11.04 20.27 -7.04
N PHE A 91 -10.03 19.48 -6.69
CA PHE A 91 -8.75 19.48 -7.39
C PHE A 91 -8.11 18.10 -7.40
N VAL A 92 -7.18 17.89 -8.34
CA VAL A 92 -6.36 16.69 -8.43
C VAL A 92 -4.93 17.05 -8.10
N VAL A 93 -4.30 16.28 -7.22
CA VAL A 93 -2.86 16.36 -6.95
C VAL A 93 -2.14 15.18 -7.57
N ASP A 94 -1.07 15.47 -8.31
CA ASP A 94 -0.09 14.48 -8.73
C ASP A 94 0.88 14.26 -7.57
N VAL A 95 0.90 13.06 -6.98
CA VAL A 95 1.74 12.84 -5.81
C VAL A 95 3.23 12.88 -6.17
N GLN A 96 3.64 12.51 -7.39
CA GLN A 96 5.05 12.49 -7.74
C GLN A 96 5.62 13.91 -7.91
N SER A 97 4.93 14.76 -8.68
CA SER A 97 5.38 16.13 -8.93
C SER A 97 4.88 17.16 -7.92
N GLY A 98 3.86 16.83 -7.13
CA GLY A 98 3.14 17.79 -6.29
C GLY A 98 2.24 18.75 -7.09
N HIS A 99 2.09 18.54 -8.40
CA HIS A 99 1.32 19.44 -9.26
C HIS A 99 -0.18 19.36 -8.95
N ILE A 100 -0.84 20.52 -8.88
CA ILE A 100 -2.25 20.64 -8.52
C ILE A 100 -3.05 21.17 -9.71
N THR A 101 -4.11 20.45 -10.09
CA THR A 101 -5.03 20.81 -11.17
C THR A 101 -6.43 20.99 -10.60
N ARG A 102 -7.00 22.21 -10.71
CA ARG A 102 -8.36 22.49 -10.22
C ARG A 102 -9.40 21.97 -11.22
N ILE A 103 -10.46 21.33 -10.71
CA ILE A 103 -11.62 20.88 -11.48
C ILE A 103 -12.75 21.89 -11.25
N PRO A 104 -13.19 22.63 -12.29
CA PRO A 104 -14.34 23.52 -12.19
C PRO A 104 -15.61 22.75 -11.83
N LEU A 105 -16.34 23.24 -10.82
CA LEU A 105 -17.67 22.72 -10.51
C LEU A 105 -18.70 23.28 -11.50
N MET A 106 -19.68 22.46 -11.87
CA MET A 106 -20.79 22.91 -12.69
C MET A 106 -21.56 24.02 -11.97
N ARG A 107 -21.79 25.14 -12.67
CA ARG A 107 -22.60 26.25 -12.16
C ARG A 107 -24.04 26.05 -12.63
N ASP A 108 -24.97 26.22 -11.71
CA ASP A 108 -26.39 26.27 -12.06
C ASP A 108 -26.65 27.49 -12.97
N ARG A 109 -27.48 27.32 -14.00
CA ARG A 109 -27.88 28.40 -14.92
C ARG A 109 -29.12 29.15 -14.43
N GLY A 110 -29.74 28.72 -13.34
CA GLY A 110 -30.91 29.38 -12.74
C GLY A 110 -30.58 30.74 -12.09
N PRO A 111 -31.61 31.56 -11.80
CA PRO A 111 -31.42 32.81 -11.08
C PRO A 111 -30.72 32.54 -9.74
N ALA A 112 -29.76 33.41 -9.38
CA ALA A 112 -28.90 33.26 -8.19
C ALA A 112 -29.67 33.14 -6.86
N SER A 113 -30.99 33.36 -6.87
CA SER A 113 -31.90 33.15 -5.74
C SER A 113 -32.46 31.72 -5.75
N ALA A 114 -31.87 30.82 -4.96
CA ALA A 114 -32.58 29.74 -4.22
C ALA A 114 -31.65 28.67 -3.63
N ARG A 115 -30.39 28.58 -4.07
CA ARG A 115 -29.44 27.62 -3.50
C ARG A 115 -28.15 28.32 -3.16
N ALA A 116 -28.09 28.89 -1.96
CA ALA A 116 -26.82 29.20 -1.33
C ALA A 116 -25.93 27.96 -1.47
N GLN A 117 -24.76 28.10 -2.09
CA GLN A 117 -23.77 27.03 -2.15
C GLN A 117 -23.64 26.48 -0.74
N PRO A 118 -23.84 25.17 -0.51
CA PRO A 118 -23.82 24.63 0.83
C PRO A 118 -22.44 24.97 1.41
N ASN A 119 -22.43 25.79 2.46
CA ASN A 119 -21.21 26.28 3.11
C ASN A 119 -20.53 25.18 3.94
N CYS A 120 -20.78 23.91 3.58
CA CYS A 120 -20.28 22.76 4.30
C CYS A 120 -19.01 22.18 3.67
N GLY A 121 -18.68 22.48 2.40
CA GLY A 121 -17.54 21.84 1.73
C GLY A 121 -17.89 20.53 1.04
N ILE A 122 -16.90 19.91 0.39
CA ILE A 122 -17.04 18.61 -0.28
C ILE A 122 -16.58 17.49 0.68
N HIS A 123 -17.54 16.71 1.21
CA HIS A 123 -17.28 15.64 2.20
C HIS A 123 -17.21 14.23 1.62
N ALA A 124 -17.66 14.05 0.39
CA ALA A 124 -17.65 12.75 -0.27
C ALA A 124 -17.23 12.91 -1.72
N ILE A 125 -16.42 11.97 -2.19
CA ILE A 125 -16.02 11.84 -3.58
C ILE A 125 -16.16 10.37 -3.94
N GLN A 126 -16.86 10.09 -5.03
CA GLN A 126 -17.01 8.74 -5.55
C GLN A 126 -16.65 8.73 -7.03
N LEU A 127 -15.85 7.75 -7.43
CA LEU A 127 -15.52 7.53 -8.84
C LEU A 127 -16.64 6.75 -9.50
N ASN A 128 -16.82 6.97 -10.81
CA ASN A 128 -17.73 6.15 -11.61
C ASN A 128 -17.35 4.66 -11.46
N PRO A 129 -18.22 3.82 -10.85
CA PRO A 129 -17.90 2.42 -10.61
C PRO A 129 -17.63 1.64 -11.90
N SER A 130 -18.29 2.02 -12.99
CA SER A 130 -18.12 1.41 -14.31
C SER A 130 -16.84 1.84 -15.01
N LYS A 131 -16.15 2.87 -14.52
CA LYS A 131 -14.97 3.50 -15.14
C LYS A 131 -15.20 3.96 -16.59
N THR A 132 -16.46 4.20 -16.95
CA THR A 132 -16.83 4.83 -18.22
C THR A 132 -16.69 6.35 -18.12
N LEU A 133 -16.61 7.01 -19.28
CA LEU A 133 -16.51 8.47 -19.40
C LEU A 133 -17.90 9.12 -19.37
#